data_AF-A0A015V694-F1
#
_entry.id   AF-A0A015V694-F1
#
_cell.length_a   1.000
_cell.length_b   1.000
_cell.length_c   1.000
_cell.angle_alpha   90.00
_cell.angle_beta   90.00
_cell.angle_gamma   90.00
#
_symmetry.space_group_name_H-M   'P 1'
#
loop_
_entity.id
_entity.type
_entity.pdbx_description
1 polymer ?
#
loop_
_entity_poly.entity_id
_entity_poly.type
_entity_poly.pdbx_seq_one_letter_code
_entity_poly.pdbx_strand_id
1 'polypeptide(L)'
;MSTVRSIYYRGSLEHCNYTCSYCPFGRKSVSADTTEDQEALDRFISRIGGGEYGSLRILIIPYGEAMIHRYYREGIMRLAAMPHVIGVSCQTNLSFSVSRFLDEAEAEQADVSKFRFWASYHPEMVGVGEFASKVEMLRAAGIGVCAGAVGDPSAKEQIRKLRQLLDPSVYLFVNAMQGLRKPLSEEDIRFFGEIDNLFDYDRRNAKACLDGCVGGRETLFIDRKGDMYACPRSGIRMGNFYDDPTSDFEPFCLRKVCDCYIAFSNLCDTPLRRMMGDGALWRIPERKKVEAVFFDVDGTLTDAQGRIPDRTVSVLEYMAKRLPLYLSTALPVSHAKKRLGNVFGLFSGGVFADGGLLCYGETIECVPIANPVTAGFPGCRVTRYTREGKVFKYAVLAPNTREAVRWLTELDEEAYQLYQEGRLLTVVDSKAGKKNGLITLCARLGISLREVLVVGNTMHDWPMMSVAGYSCAVMDAEEKLRKLSGYVLNPDSIPVFFDI
;
A
#
# COMPACT_ATOMS: atom_id res chain seq x y z
N MET A 1 -1.08 18.26 26.89
CA MET A 1 -0.89 17.11 25.96
C MET A 1 -2.19 16.64 25.28
N SER A 2 -3.33 17.31 25.43
CA SER A 2 -4.63 16.83 24.90
C SER A 2 -4.67 16.69 23.37
N THR A 3 -3.82 17.39 22.63
CA THR A 3 -3.69 17.30 21.17
C THR A 3 -2.74 16.19 20.69
N VAL A 4 -1.92 15.64 21.58
CA VAL A 4 -0.95 14.59 21.24
C VAL A 4 -1.71 13.27 21.07
N ARG A 5 -1.54 12.65 19.91
CA ARG A 5 -2.17 11.38 19.53
C ARG A 5 -1.17 10.25 19.35
N SER A 6 0.11 10.59 19.16
CA SER A 6 1.16 9.62 18.86
C SER A 6 2.46 9.94 19.58
N ILE A 7 3.13 8.92 20.10
CA ILE A 7 4.43 9.05 20.77
C ILE A 7 5.41 8.03 20.20
N TYR A 8 6.58 8.52 19.79
CA TYR A 8 7.77 7.72 19.59
C TYR A 8 8.58 7.73 20.89
N TYR A 9 8.86 6.56 21.46
CA TYR A 9 9.69 6.43 22.66
C TYR A 9 11.00 5.71 22.35
N ARG A 10 12.12 6.20 22.89
CA ARG A 10 13.42 5.52 22.82
C ARG A 10 14.10 5.50 24.18
N GLY A 11 14.28 4.30 24.73
CA GLY A 11 15.09 4.06 25.93
C GLY A 11 16.60 4.21 25.71
N SER A 12 17.37 3.78 26.71
CA SER A 12 18.83 3.76 26.68
C SER A 12 19.42 2.47 26.08
N LEU A 13 18.59 1.48 25.73
CA LEU A 13 19.02 0.21 25.15
C LEU A 13 19.74 0.38 23.81
N GLU A 14 21.03 0.05 23.79
CA GLU A 14 21.89 0.00 22.59
C GLU A 14 22.34 -1.43 22.21
N HIS A 15 22.06 -2.42 23.07
CA HIS A 15 22.48 -3.82 22.86
C HIS A 15 21.51 -4.59 21.97
N CYS A 16 22.06 -5.35 21.02
CA CYS A 16 21.30 -6.22 20.13
C CYS A 16 21.95 -7.62 20.09
N ASN A 17 21.13 -8.66 20.07
CA ASN A 17 21.59 -10.04 19.92
C ASN A 17 22.04 -10.38 18.49
N TYR A 18 21.74 -9.52 17.51
CA TYR A 18 22.22 -9.64 16.14
C TYR A 18 23.48 -8.78 15.91
N THR A 19 24.39 -9.29 15.08
CA THR A 19 25.69 -8.66 14.79
C THR A 19 25.88 -8.37 13.30
N CYS A 20 24.84 -7.84 12.65
CA CYS A 20 24.85 -7.58 11.21
C CYS A 20 25.99 -6.63 10.79
N SER A 21 26.66 -6.95 9.69
CA SER A 21 27.82 -6.20 9.18
C SER A 21 27.49 -4.74 8.80
N TYR A 22 26.24 -4.50 8.41
CA TYR A 22 25.73 -3.20 7.95
C TYR A 22 24.99 -2.41 9.03
N CYS A 23 24.93 -2.89 10.29
CA CYS A 23 24.15 -2.23 11.33
C CYS A 23 24.75 -0.87 11.70
N PRO A 24 24.01 0.25 11.55
CA PRO A 24 24.53 1.57 11.90
C PRO A 24 24.34 1.94 13.37
N PHE A 25 23.61 1.11 14.15
CA PHE A 25 23.14 1.45 15.51
C PHE A 25 23.70 0.56 16.60
N GLY A 26 23.83 -0.74 16.34
CA GLY A 26 24.22 -1.72 17.36
C GLY A 26 25.68 -1.59 17.75
N ARG A 27 25.96 -1.27 19.02
CA ARG A 27 27.30 -1.48 19.58
C ARG A 27 27.52 -2.96 19.81
N LYS A 28 28.67 -3.47 19.36
CA LYS A 28 29.13 -4.84 19.63
C LYS A 28 29.64 -4.93 21.08
N SER A 29 28.76 -4.85 22.07
CA SER A 29 29.15 -5.06 23.47
C SER A 29 28.42 -6.23 24.10
N VAL A 30 29.19 -7.04 24.83
CA VAL A 30 28.75 -8.17 25.63
C VAL A 30 28.07 -7.61 26.88
N SER A 31 26.78 -7.95 27.06
CA SER A 31 25.93 -7.66 28.22
C SER A 31 26.01 -6.23 28.79
N ALA A 32 25.05 -5.39 28.44
CA ALA A 32 24.82 -4.15 29.17
C ALA A 32 23.94 -4.43 30.40
N ASP A 33 24.29 -3.83 31.55
CA ASP A 33 23.34 -3.62 32.63
C ASP A 33 22.11 -2.88 32.06
N THR A 34 20.92 -3.44 32.28
CA THR A 34 19.66 -2.91 31.73
C THR A 34 18.85 -2.14 32.76
N THR A 35 19.37 -1.98 33.99
CA THR A 35 18.66 -1.34 35.10
C THR A 35 18.24 0.08 34.74
N GLU A 36 19.16 0.91 34.21
CA GLU A 36 18.85 2.30 33.80
C GLU A 36 17.78 2.34 32.69
N ASP A 37 17.82 1.40 31.73
CA ASP A 37 16.84 1.34 30.64
C ASP A 37 15.46 0.93 31.16
N GLN A 38 15.42 -0.04 32.06
CA GLN A 38 14.18 -0.49 32.71
C GLN A 38 13.57 0.64 33.55
N GLU A 39 14.37 1.32 34.37
CA GLU A 39 13.91 2.47 35.17
C GLU A 39 13.37 3.61 34.27
N ALA A 40 14.03 3.89 33.14
CA ALA A 40 13.56 4.89 32.19
C ALA A 40 12.22 4.49 31.55
N LEU A 41 12.07 3.22 31.15
CA LEU A 41 10.81 2.70 30.62
C LEU A 41 9.70 2.76 31.68
N ASP A 42 9.98 2.34 32.91
CA ASP A 42 9.01 2.37 34.02
C ASP A 42 8.56 3.80 34.34
N ARG A 43 9.49 4.76 34.33
CA ARG A 43 9.17 6.18 34.48
C ARG A 43 8.28 6.68 33.34
N PHE A 44 8.59 6.30 32.10
CA PHE A 44 7.78 6.65 30.93
C PHE A 44 6.35 6.08 31.04
N ILE A 45 6.21 4.79 31.33
CA ILE A 45 4.91 4.11 31.50
C ILE A 45 4.11 4.77 32.62
N SER A 46 4.75 5.04 33.77
CA SER A 46 4.10 5.70 34.91
C SER A 46 3.58 7.09 34.53
N ARG A 47 4.35 7.85 33.74
CA ARG A 47 3.93 9.18 33.25
C ARG A 47 2.75 9.09 32.28
N ILE A 48 2.74 8.09 31.38
CA ILE A 48 1.62 7.85 30.47
C ILE A 48 0.35 7.47 31.22
N GLY A 49 0.47 6.69 32.30
CA GLY A 49 -0.67 6.30 33.14
C GLY A 49 -1.25 7.44 33.98
N GLY A 50 -0.42 8.36 34.44
CA GLY A 50 -0.83 9.48 35.31
C GLY A 50 -1.17 10.80 34.61
N GLY A 51 -1.06 10.88 33.29
CA GLY A 51 -1.32 12.11 32.52
C GLY A 51 -2.72 12.15 31.89
N GLU A 52 -3.18 13.35 31.55
CA GLU A 52 -4.40 13.55 30.78
C GLU A 52 -4.09 13.57 29.28
N TYR A 53 -4.53 12.51 28.60
CA TYR A 53 -4.33 12.31 27.17
C TYR A 53 -5.66 11.98 26.48
N GLY A 54 -5.75 12.31 25.19
CA GLY A 54 -6.76 11.68 24.32
C GLY A 54 -6.38 10.24 23.98
N SER A 55 -6.85 9.73 22.84
CA SER A 55 -6.42 8.43 22.34
C SER A 55 -4.96 8.44 21.89
N LEU A 56 -4.12 7.61 22.52
CA LEU A 56 -2.68 7.52 22.28
C LEU A 56 -2.27 6.26 21.51
N ARG A 57 -1.35 6.47 20.59
CA ARG A 57 -0.58 5.43 19.90
C ARG A 57 0.89 5.54 20.28
N ILE A 58 1.53 4.45 20.66
CA ILE A 58 2.92 4.46 21.14
C ILE A 58 3.79 3.52 20.31
N LEU A 59 4.83 4.05 19.66
CA LEU A 59 5.86 3.26 18.98
C LEU A 59 7.20 3.35 19.74
N ILE A 60 7.67 2.21 20.23
CA ILE A 60 9.00 2.06 20.83
C ILE A 60 10.04 1.81 19.72
N ILE A 61 11.07 2.65 19.65
CA ILE A 61 12.10 2.67 18.59
C ILE A 61 13.52 2.52 19.17
N PRO A 62 13.83 1.34 19.75
CA PRO A 62 15.12 1.10 20.41
C PRO A 62 16.29 1.14 19.42
N TYR A 63 17.50 1.40 19.90
CA TYR A 63 18.71 1.14 19.11
C TYR A 63 19.11 -0.35 19.15
N GLY A 64 18.87 -0.99 20.29
CA GLY A 64 19.05 -2.42 20.51
C GLY A 64 17.82 -3.27 20.17
N GLU A 65 17.82 -4.53 20.61
CA GLU A 65 16.67 -5.42 20.49
C GLU A 65 15.87 -5.43 21.80
N ALA A 66 14.78 -4.67 21.86
CA ALA A 66 13.99 -4.53 23.08
C ALA A 66 13.25 -5.81 23.47
N MET A 67 12.70 -6.55 22.51
CA MET A 67 11.70 -7.59 22.79
C MET A 67 12.28 -8.87 23.41
N ILE A 68 13.60 -9.07 23.39
CA ILE A 68 14.25 -10.18 24.11
C ILE A 68 14.19 -9.97 25.63
N HIS A 69 14.07 -8.71 26.09
CA HIS A 69 14.02 -8.37 27.50
C HIS A 69 12.60 -8.45 28.05
N ARG A 70 12.45 -9.12 29.21
CA ARG A 70 11.15 -9.31 29.86
C ARG A 70 10.46 -8.00 30.20
N TYR A 71 11.19 -7.02 30.74
CA TYR A 71 10.63 -5.73 31.16
C TYR A 71 10.02 -4.92 30.00
N TYR A 72 10.51 -5.08 28.77
CA TYR A 72 9.87 -4.48 27.58
C TYR A 72 8.57 -5.19 27.21
N ARG A 73 8.52 -6.52 27.29
CA ARG A 73 7.29 -7.29 27.01
C ARG A 73 6.20 -6.95 28.01
N GLU A 74 6.52 -6.96 29.30
CA GLU A 74 5.62 -6.53 30.38
C GLU A 74 5.24 -5.04 30.23
N GLY A 75 6.20 -4.19 29.85
CA GLY A 75 5.95 -2.75 29.66
C GLY A 75 4.95 -2.46 28.54
N ILE A 76 5.05 -3.16 27.41
CA ILE A 76 4.08 -3.04 26.30
C ILE A 76 2.69 -3.51 26.73
N MET A 77 2.59 -4.60 27.50
CA MET A 77 1.31 -5.08 28.05
C MET A 77 0.70 -4.05 29.02
N ARG A 78 1.51 -3.49 29.92
CA ARG A 78 1.08 -2.43 30.85
C ARG A 78 0.58 -1.18 30.12
N LEU A 79 1.24 -0.77 29.04
CA LEU A 79 0.78 0.33 28.19
C LEU A 79 -0.55 -0.01 27.50
N ALA A 80 -0.67 -1.19 26.90
CA ALA A 80 -1.89 -1.60 26.20
C ALA A 80 -3.10 -1.78 27.11
N ALA A 81 -2.88 -2.13 28.39
CA ALA A 81 -3.92 -2.22 29.40
C ALA A 81 -4.55 -0.85 29.73
N MET A 82 -3.89 0.26 29.41
CA MET A 82 -4.43 1.60 29.67
C MET A 82 -5.58 1.92 28.69
N PRO A 83 -6.74 2.42 29.17
CA PRO A 83 -7.89 2.68 28.31
C PRO A 83 -7.64 3.69 27.18
N HIS A 84 -6.88 4.75 27.47
CA HIS A 84 -6.54 5.80 26.50
C HIS A 84 -5.46 5.37 25.49
N VAL A 85 -4.73 4.27 25.74
CA VAL A 85 -3.77 3.74 24.79
C VAL A 85 -4.50 2.79 23.83
N ILE A 86 -4.65 3.24 22.58
CA ILE A 86 -5.35 2.50 21.51
C ILE A 86 -4.41 1.60 20.71
N GLY A 87 -3.10 1.67 20.96
CA GLY A 87 -2.13 0.81 20.32
C GLY A 87 -0.72 1.01 20.81
N VAL A 88 0.04 -0.08 20.85
CA VAL A 88 1.47 -0.09 21.18
C VAL A 88 2.21 -0.95 20.16
N SER A 89 3.34 -0.45 19.68
CA SER A 89 4.23 -1.17 18.78
C SER A 89 5.69 -1.05 19.21
N CYS A 90 6.51 -2.00 18.77
CA CYS A 90 7.95 -1.95 18.95
C CYS A 90 8.65 -2.30 17.63
N GLN A 91 9.73 -1.58 17.33
CA GLN A 91 10.70 -2.02 16.32
C GLN A 91 11.51 -3.19 16.87
N THR A 92 11.64 -4.25 16.08
CA THR A 92 12.30 -5.49 16.48
C THR A 92 12.91 -6.20 15.26
N ASN A 93 13.98 -6.95 15.48
CA ASN A 93 14.53 -7.92 14.53
C ASN A 93 13.77 -9.27 14.56
N LEU A 94 12.73 -9.38 15.39
CA LEU A 94 11.85 -10.54 15.56
C LEU A 94 12.57 -11.80 16.09
N SER A 95 13.73 -11.64 16.74
CA SER A 95 14.49 -12.75 17.31
C SER A 95 13.89 -13.31 18.61
N PHE A 96 13.05 -12.54 19.31
CA PHE A 96 12.36 -13.00 20.52
C PHE A 96 11.45 -14.21 20.24
N SER A 97 11.07 -14.91 21.31
CA SER A 97 10.12 -16.03 21.24
C SER A 97 8.70 -15.47 21.14
N VAL A 98 8.11 -15.54 19.94
CA VAL A 98 6.72 -15.11 19.70
C VAL A 98 5.74 -15.94 20.54
N SER A 99 5.93 -17.26 20.62
CA SER A 99 5.07 -18.12 21.44
C SER A 99 5.07 -17.69 22.91
N ARG A 100 6.25 -17.46 23.49
CA ARG A 100 6.34 -16.98 24.88
C ARG A 100 5.65 -15.64 25.06
N PHE A 101 5.81 -14.70 24.13
CA PHE A 101 5.12 -13.41 24.21
C PHE A 101 3.59 -13.57 24.18
N LEU A 102 3.08 -14.49 23.36
CA LEU A 102 1.65 -14.79 23.30
C LEU A 102 1.16 -15.46 24.60
N ASP A 103 1.92 -16.41 25.15
CA ASP A 103 1.61 -17.05 26.45
C ASP A 103 1.57 -16.01 27.59
N GLU A 104 2.55 -15.09 27.61
CA GLU A 104 2.60 -13.97 28.57
C GLU A 104 1.40 -13.03 28.36
N ALA A 105 1.04 -12.69 27.12
CA ALA A 105 -0.12 -11.83 26.83
C ALA A 105 -1.45 -12.48 27.23
N GLU A 106 -1.60 -13.78 27.01
CA GLU A 106 -2.79 -14.55 27.42
C GLU A 106 -2.90 -14.60 28.95
N ALA A 107 -1.79 -14.88 29.65
CA ALA A 107 -1.76 -14.92 31.12
C ALA A 107 -2.18 -13.58 31.75
N GLU A 108 -1.78 -12.46 31.14
CA GLU A 108 -2.14 -11.10 31.55
C GLU A 108 -3.51 -10.64 31.00
N GLN A 109 -4.24 -11.49 30.27
CA GLN A 109 -5.52 -11.17 29.61
C GLN A 109 -5.43 -9.91 28.72
N ALA A 110 -4.29 -9.74 28.06
CA ALA A 110 -4.02 -8.54 27.28
C ALA A 110 -4.85 -8.52 25.98
N ASP A 111 -5.33 -7.33 25.61
CA ASP A 111 -6.00 -7.12 24.33
C ASP A 111 -4.98 -7.11 23.18
N VAL A 112 -4.82 -8.26 22.54
CA VAL A 112 -3.88 -8.47 21.43
C VAL A 112 -4.12 -7.55 20.24
N SER A 113 -5.35 -7.03 20.07
CA SER A 113 -5.68 -6.10 18.97
C SER A 113 -4.97 -4.75 19.08
N LYS A 114 -4.49 -4.40 20.29
CA LYS A 114 -3.69 -3.19 20.54
C LYS A 114 -2.22 -3.37 20.19
N PHE A 115 -1.74 -4.61 20.10
CA PHE A 115 -0.33 -4.88 19.79
C PHE A 115 -0.08 -4.80 18.28
N ARG A 116 1.09 -4.23 17.95
CA ARG A 116 1.63 -4.22 16.59
C ARG A 116 3.14 -4.44 16.63
N PHE A 117 3.74 -4.88 15.54
CA PHE A 117 5.19 -5.00 15.41
C PHE A 117 5.71 -4.43 14.10
N TRP A 118 6.82 -3.71 14.21
CA TRP A 118 7.64 -3.32 13.07
C TRP A 118 8.85 -4.25 13.04
N ALA A 119 8.75 -5.32 12.25
CA ALA A 119 9.76 -6.37 12.20
C ALA A 119 10.76 -6.14 11.06
N SER A 120 12.06 -6.26 11.32
CA SER A 120 13.12 -6.13 10.32
C SER A 120 13.84 -7.46 10.12
N TYR A 121 13.82 -7.98 8.89
CA TYR A 121 14.52 -9.17 8.45
C TYR A 121 16.00 -8.88 8.17
N HIS A 122 16.87 -9.73 8.71
CA HIS A 122 18.31 -9.63 8.59
C HIS A 122 18.88 -10.93 8.00
N PRO A 123 19.19 -10.99 6.68
CA PRO A 123 19.58 -12.22 6.00
C PRO A 123 20.90 -12.83 6.49
N GLU A 124 21.77 -12.05 7.15
CA GLU A 124 23.00 -12.56 7.78
C GLU A 124 22.73 -13.33 9.08
N MET A 125 21.56 -13.16 9.69
CA MET A 125 21.29 -13.59 11.07
C MET A 125 20.17 -14.64 11.18
N VAL A 126 19.19 -14.61 10.28
CA VAL A 126 18.01 -15.49 10.34
C VAL A 126 17.61 -15.95 8.94
N GLY A 127 17.13 -17.19 8.84
CA GLY A 127 16.62 -17.73 7.59
C GLY A 127 15.25 -17.15 7.23
N VAL A 128 14.98 -16.97 5.93
CA VAL A 128 13.72 -16.40 5.42
C VAL A 128 12.49 -17.13 5.98
N GLY A 129 12.50 -18.47 5.99
CA GLY A 129 11.36 -19.28 6.45
C GLY A 129 11.09 -19.14 7.94
N GLU A 130 12.14 -19.04 8.76
CA GLU A 130 12.01 -18.84 10.21
C GLU A 130 11.38 -17.47 10.50
N PHE A 131 11.89 -16.41 9.86
CA PHE A 131 11.35 -15.07 10.02
C PHE A 131 9.89 -14.98 9.55
N ALA A 132 9.56 -15.52 8.37
CA ALA A 132 8.21 -15.52 7.84
C ALA A 132 7.23 -16.29 8.74
N SER A 133 7.66 -17.43 9.30
CA SER A 133 6.85 -18.21 10.25
C SER A 133 6.49 -17.40 11.50
N LYS A 134 7.45 -16.67 12.09
CA LYS A 134 7.17 -15.79 13.23
C LYS A 134 6.22 -14.64 12.89
N VAL A 135 6.34 -14.06 11.69
CA VAL A 135 5.39 -13.05 11.21
C VAL A 135 3.98 -13.63 11.11
N GLU A 136 3.84 -14.85 10.58
CA GLU A 136 2.53 -15.51 10.47
C GLU A 136 1.96 -15.89 11.84
N MET A 137 2.77 -16.33 12.79
CA MET A 137 2.31 -16.57 14.18
C MET A 137 1.68 -15.32 14.81
N LEU A 138 2.30 -14.15 14.63
CA LEU A 138 1.74 -12.88 15.12
C LEU A 138 0.41 -12.55 14.43
N ARG A 139 0.34 -12.72 13.10
CA ARG A 139 -0.90 -12.46 12.34
C ARG A 139 -2.04 -13.37 12.71
N ALA A 140 -1.76 -14.67 12.86
CA ALA A 140 -2.75 -15.66 13.28
C ALA A 140 -3.32 -15.33 14.67
N ALA A 141 -2.53 -14.67 15.54
CA ALA A 141 -2.98 -14.15 16.83
C ALA A 141 -3.72 -12.79 16.74
N GLY A 142 -3.94 -12.24 15.54
CA GLY A 142 -4.60 -10.94 15.34
C GLY A 142 -3.70 -9.72 15.54
N ILE A 143 -2.38 -9.91 15.67
CA ILE A 143 -1.41 -8.83 15.88
C ILE A 143 -0.98 -8.24 14.53
N GLY A 144 -1.10 -6.92 14.40
CA GLY A 144 -0.67 -6.21 13.20
C GLY A 144 0.86 -6.22 13.05
N VAL A 145 1.37 -6.58 11.88
CA VAL A 145 2.82 -6.63 11.64
C VAL A 145 3.17 -6.10 10.25
N CYS A 146 4.21 -5.27 10.19
CA CYS A 146 4.94 -5.01 8.95
C CYS A 146 6.30 -5.71 8.99
N ALA A 147 6.75 -6.15 7.83
CA ALA A 147 8.05 -6.74 7.63
C ALA A 147 8.94 -5.76 6.87
N GLY A 148 10.23 -5.77 7.18
CA GLY A 148 11.22 -4.88 6.58
C GLY A 148 12.44 -5.63 6.11
N ALA A 149 13.08 -5.15 5.05
CA ALA A 149 14.42 -5.58 4.68
C ALA A 149 15.31 -4.39 4.31
N VAL A 150 16.62 -4.57 4.41
CA VAL A 150 17.58 -3.64 3.80
C VAL A 150 17.67 -3.94 2.31
N GLY A 151 17.53 -2.93 1.47
CA GLY A 151 17.66 -2.98 0.01
C GLY A 151 19.11 -3.16 -0.42
N ASP A 152 19.73 -4.25 0.03
CA ASP A 152 21.05 -4.71 -0.38
C ASP A 152 20.92 -5.51 -1.69
N PRO A 153 21.57 -5.08 -2.79
CA PRO A 153 21.59 -5.83 -4.05
C PRO A 153 22.05 -7.28 -3.92
N SER A 154 22.88 -7.61 -2.91
CA SER A 154 23.34 -8.97 -2.66
C SER A 154 22.25 -9.90 -2.10
N ALA A 155 21.18 -9.32 -1.52
CA ALA A 155 20.12 -10.04 -0.81
C ALA A 155 18.79 -10.12 -1.61
N LYS A 156 18.80 -9.77 -2.90
CA LYS A 156 17.59 -9.73 -3.74
C LYS A 156 16.80 -11.04 -3.72
N GLU A 157 17.47 -12.18 -3.88
CA GLU A 157 16.81 -13.50 -3.89
C GLU A 157 16.13 -13.81 -2.56
N GLN A 158 16.77 -13.48 -1.43
CA GLN A 158 16.22 -13.67 -0.10
C GLN A 158 15.00 -12.76 0.11
N ILE A 159 15.06 -11.51 -0.34
CA ILE A 159 13.93 -10.55 -0.24
C ILE A 159 12.76 -11.00 -1.12
N ARG A 160 13.02 -11.49 -2.34
CA ARG A 160 11.99 -12.06 -3.22
C ARG A 160 11.33 -13.27 -2.55
N LYS A 161 12.13 -14.18 -1.99
CA LYS A 161 11.63 -15.36 -1.27
C LYS A 161 10.82 -14.95 -0.02
N LEU A 162 11.26 -13.92 0.70
CA LEU A 162 10.51 -13.39 1.84
C LEU A 162 9.13 -12.92 1.42
N ARG A 163 9.05 -12.13 0.33
CA ARG A 163 7.77 -11.67 -0.21
C ARG A 163 6.84 -12.82 -0.60
N GLN A 164 7.39 -13.90 -1.18
CA GLN A 164 6.62 -15.08 -1.56
C GLN A 164 6.07 -15.88 -0.36
N LEU A 165 6.80 -15.89 0.77
CA LEU A 165 6.41 -16.63 1.97
C LEU A 165 5.47 -15.84 2.88
N LEU A 166 5.53 -14.51 2.85
CA LEU A 166 4.63 -13.65 3.60
C LEU A 166 3.25 -13.59 2.94
N ASP A 167 2.19 -13.68 3.74
CA ASP A 167 0.82 -13.43 3.28
C ASP A 167 0.72 -12.10 2.50
N PRO A 168 0.03 -12.07 1.35
CA PRO A 168 -0.04 -10.89 0.48
C PRO A 168 -0.46 -9.60 1.18
N SER A 169 -1.18 -9.69 2.30
CA SER A 169 -1.67 -8.53 3.04
C SER A 169 -0.63 -7.92 4.00
N VAL A 170 0.49 -8.62 4.28
CA VAL A 170 1.59 -8.09 5.10
C VAL A 170 2.34 -7.04 4.30
N TYR A 171 2.48 -5.83 4.82
CA TYR A 171 3.35 -4.85 4.17
C TYR A 171 4.83 -5.26 4.34
N LEU A 172 5.53 -5.48 3.22
CA LEU A 172 6.98 -5.68 3.18
C LEU A 172 7.63 -4.42 2.63
N PHE A 173 8.26 -3.64 3.50
CA PHE A 173 8.98 -2.44 3.09
C PHE A 173 10.46 -2.76 2.83
N VAL A 174 11.08 -1.97 1.95
CA VAL A 174 12.51 -2.05 1.70
C VAL A 174 13.16 -0.72 2.02
N ASN A 175 14.11 -0.70 2.96
CA ASN A 175 14.90 0.50 3.25
C ASN A 175 16.09 0.56 2.31
N ALA A 176 16.26 1.66 1.58
CA ALA A 176 17.44 1.84 0.74
C ALA A 176 18.73 1.72 1.58
N MET A 177 19.66 0.88 1.14
CA MET A 177 20.92 0.66 1.84
C MET A 177 21.76 1.94 1.85
N GLN A 178 22.21 2.35 3.03
CA GLN A 178 23.13 3.47 3.20
C GLN A 178 24.59 2.97 3.16
N GLY A 179 25.51 3.86 2.77
CA GLY A 179 26.96 3.55 2.79
C GLY A 179 27.45 2.67 1.63
N LEU A 180 26.64 2.44 0.60
CA LEU A 180 27.07 1.75 -0.62
C LEU A 180 28.20 2.53 -1.33
N ARG A 181 29.22 1.80 -1.82
CA ARG A 181 30.32 2.39 -2.61
C ARG A 181 29.84 3.01 -3.92
N LYS A 182 28.77 2.45 -4.50
CA LYS A 182 28.07 2.96 -5.68
C LYS A 182 26.59 3.09 -5.34
N PRO A 183 25.90 4.13 -5.83
CA PRO A 183 24.44 4.20 -5.73
C PRO A 183 23.78 2.95 -6.33
N LEU A 184 22.57 2.65 -5.87
CA LEU A 184 21.73 1.60 -6.46
C LEU A 184 21.54 1.86 -7.96
N SER A 185 21.64 0.81 -8.77
CA SER A 185 21.36 0.88 -10.20
C SER A 185 19.86 1.02 -10.47
N GLU A 186 19.50 1.44 -11.68
CA GLU A 186 18.09 1.45 -12.12
C GLU A 186 17.44 0.07 -12.05
N GLU A 187 18.21 -1.00 -12.26
CA GLU A 187 17.72 -2.38 -12.10
C GLU A 187 17.44 -2.73 -10.64
N ASP A 188 18.29 -2.27 -9.71
CA ASP A 188 18.05 -2.44 -8.28
C ASP A 188 16.81 -1.68 -7.83
N ILE A 189 16.65 -0.43 -8.30
CA ILE A 189 15.50 0.41 -7.96
C ILE A 189 14.21 -0.22 -8.49
N ARG A 190 14.19 -0.71 -9.72
CA ARG A 190 13.04 -1.45 -10.27
C ARG A 190 12.73 -2.69 -9.46
N PHE A 191 13.73 -3.52 -9.17
CA PHE A 191 13.54 -4.75 -8.39
C PHE A 191 12.93 -4.46 -7.00
N PHE A 192 13.48 -3.51 -6.25
CA PHE A 192 12.94 -3.18 -4.93
C PHE A 192 11.57 -2.48 -5.03
N GLY A 193 11.33 -1.70 -6.08
CA GLY A 193 10.03 -1.09 -6.37
C GLY A 193 8.92 -2.08 -6.71
N GLU A 194 9.26 -3.25 -7.27
CA GLU A 194 8.32 -4.37 -7.45
C GLU A 194 7.91 -4.97 -6.11
N ILE A 195 8.81 -5.04 -5.14
CA ILE A 195 8.53 -5.58 -3.79
C ILE A 195 7.75 -4.57 -2.94
N ASP A 196 8.22 -3.33 -2.90
CA ASP A 196 7.67 -2.22 -2.14
C ASP A 196 7.40 -1.05 -3.09
N ASN A 197 6.13 -0.83 -3.44
CA ASN A 197 5.75 0.25 -4.36
C ASN A 197 6.04 1.66 -3.80
N LEU A 198 6.37 1.79 -2.50
CA LEU A 198 6.80 3.04 -1.88
C LEU A 198 8.33 3.19 -1.84
N PHE A 199 9.10 2.21 -2.31
CA PHE A 199 10.57 2.19 -2.22
C PHE A 199 11.23 3.46 -2.76
N ASP A 200 10.85 3.88 -3.97
CA ASP A 200 11.47 5.04 -4.61
C ASP A 200 11.05 6.37 -3.94
N TYR A 201 9.85 6.42 -3.36
CA TYR A 201 9.45 7.55 -2.53
C TYR A 201 10.32 7.63 -1.26
N ASP A 202 10.44 6.52 -0.54
CA ASP A 202 11.22 6.42 0.70
C ASP A 202 12.71 6.74 0.47
N ARG A 203 13.28 6.26 -0.64
CA ARG A 203 14.71 6.49 -0.99
C ARG A 203 15.01 7.95 -1.33
N ARG A 204 14.08 8.66 -1.98
CA ARG A 204 14.30 10.05 -2.43
C ARG A 204 14.31 11.06 -1.28
N ASN A 205 13.84 10.65 -0.09
CA ASN A 205 13.59 11.52 1.05
C ASN A 205 12.56 12.61 0.74
N ALA A 206 12.12 13.33 1.77
CA ALA A 206 11.16 14.43 1.61
C ALA A 206 11.78 15.77 2.03
N LYS A 207 11.38 16.86 1.37
CA LYS A 207 11.70 18.20 1.85
C LYS A 207 11.02 18.41 3.20
N ALA A 208 11.77 18.86 4.20
CA ALA A 208 11.19 19.21 5.49
C ALA A 208 10.29 20.44 5.34
N CYS A 209 9.10 20.39 5.92
CA CYS A 209 8.12 21.47 5.93
C CYS A 209 7.43 21.47 7.28
N LEU A 210 7.76 22.42 8.15
CA LEU A 210 7.20 22.46 9.51
C LEU A 210 5.70 22.74 9.48
N ASP A 211 5.22 23.62 8.60
CA ASP A 211 3.80 23.98 8.52
C ASP A 211 2.94 22.80 8.07
N GLY A 212 3.46 21.95 7.19
CA GLY A 212 2.81 20.72 6.73
C GLY A 212 3.16 19.47 7.54
N CYS A 213 3.64 19.61 8.78
CA CYS A 213 4.10 18.48 9.62
C CYS A 213 3.31 18.40 10.94
N VAL A 214 2.90 17.19 11.34
CA VAL A 214 2.27 16.96 12.67
C VAL A 214 3.28 16.80 13.81
N GLY A 215 4.58 16.70 13.50
CA GLY A 215 5.64 16.53 14.48
C GLY A 215 5.74 17.74 15.42
N GLY A 216 5.76 17.48 16.72
CA GLY A 216 5.72 18.50 17.77
C GLY A 216 4.33 19.05 18.06
N ARG A 217 3.30 18.62 17.33
CA ARG A 217 1.90 19.06 17.50
C ARG A 217 0.99 17.90 17.94
N GLU A 218 0.90 16.88 17.10
CA GLU A 218 0.13 15.66 17.36
C GLU A 218 1.03 14.46 17.65
N THR A 219 2.28 14.51 17.18
CA THR A 219 3.27 13.45 17.38
C THR A 219 4.49 13.97 18.12
N LEU A 220 4.94 13.25 19.14
CA LEU A 220 6.15 13.59 19.90
C LEU A 220 7.18 12.47 19.85
N PHE A 221 8.46 12.83 19.79
CA PHE A 221 9.55 11.92 20.10
C PHE A 221 10.07 12.22 21.51
N ILE A 222 10.17 11.18 22.34
CA ILE A 222 10.64 11.24 23.72
C ILE A 222 11.84 10.30 23.83
N ASP A 223 12.98 10.84 24.24
CA ASP A 223 14.18 10.06 24.49
C ASP A 223 14.25 9.53 25.93
N ARG A 224 15.33 8.80 26.25
CA ARG A 224 15.57 8.18 27.56
C ARG A 224 15.56 9.16 28.73
N LYS A 225 15.88 10.44 28.51
CA LYS A 225 15.91 11.48 29.55
C LYS A 225 14.56 12.17 29.69
N GLY A 226 13.60 11.86 28.81
CA GLY A 226 12.34 12.57 28.69
C GLY A 226 12.44 13.79 27.78
N ASP A 227 13.56 14.05 27.13
CA ASP A 227 13.67 15.22 26.25
C ASP A 227 12.75 15.04 25.04
N MET A 228 11.95 16.07 24.77
CA MET A 228 10.91 16.05 23.75
C MET A 228 11.37 16.73 22.46
N TYR A 229 11.05 16.11 21.33
CA TYR A 229 11.39 16.59 19.99
C TYR A 229 10.20 16.39 19.04
N ALA A 230 10.16 17.15 17.94
CA ALA A 230 9.14 16.95 16.91
C ALA A 230 9.25 15.58 16.22
N CYS A 231 10.47 15.06 16.07
CA CYS A 231 10.77 13.71 15.63
C CYS A 231 12.24 13.37 15.97
N PRO A 232 12.70 12.11 15.81
CA PRO A 232 14.09 11.73 16.09
C PRO A 232 15.15 12.45 15.22
N ARG A 233 14.73 13.18 14.18
CA ARG A 233 15.61 13.92 13.27
C ARG A 233 15.54 15.44 13.45
N SER A 234 14.60 16.00 14.21
CA SER A 234 14.36 17.46 14.22
C SER A 234 15.56 18.27 14.71
N GLY A 235 16.42 17.67 15.54
CA GLY A 235 17.69 18.24 15.98
C GLY A 235 17.59 19.29 17.08
N ILE A 236 16.40 19.61 17.57
CA ILE A 236 16.16 20.63 18.58
C ILE A 236 15.22 20.11 19.68
N ARG A 237 15.65 20.25 20.93
CA ARG A 237 14.84 19.91 22.10
C ARG A 237 13.78 20.99 22.28
N MET A 238 12.53 20.56 22.42
CA MET A 238 11.36 21.45 22.62
C MET A 238 11.00 21.59 24.09
N GLY A 239 11.30 20.58 24.92
CA GLY A 239 10.99 20.55 26.35
C GLY A 239 11.38 19.21 26.97
N ASN A 240 10.94 18.93 28.18
CA ASN A 240 11.09 17.66 28.88
C ASN A 240 9.73 17.12 29.35
N PHE A 241 9.47 15.85 29.06
CA PHE A 241 8.20 15.17 29.27
C PHE A 241 7.81 15.01 30.76
N TYR A 242 8.79 15.10 31.65
CA TYR A 242 8.61 14.94 33.09
C TYR A 242 8.61 16.27 33.83
N ASP A 243 9.47 17.20 33.43
CA ASP A 243 9.74 18.42 34.19
C ASP A 243 8.89 19.62 33.73
N ASP A 244 8.50 19.64 32.45
CA ASP A 244 7.89 20.83 31.86
C ASP A 244 6.35 20.77 31.74
N PRO A 245 5.64 21.89 31.97
CA PRO A 245 4.22 22.00 31.70
C PRO A 245 3.97 21.97 30.18
N THR A 246 3.18 21.00 29.74
CA THR A 246 3.09 20.60 28.32
C THR A 246 2.27 21.54 27.41
N SER A 247 1.88 22.72 27.90
CA SER A 247 1.00 23.68 27.19
C SER A 247 1.75 24.71 26.35
N ASP A 248 3.07 24.86 26.52
CA ASP A 248 3.76 26.11 26.16
C ASP A 248 4.84 25.97 25.07
N PHE A 249 4.95 24.80 24.41
CA PHE A 249 6.04 24.56 23.46
C PHE A 249 5.60 24.69 22.00
N GLU A 250 6.23 25.61 21.28
CA GLU A 250 6.09 25.73 19.83
C GLU A 250 6.94 24.67 19.10
N PRO A 251 6.37 23.94 18.12
CA PRO A 251 7.10 22.93 17.38
C PRO A 251 8.21 23.58 16.55
N PHE A 252 9.41 22.99 16.56
CA PHE A 252 10.55 23.50 15.79
C PHE A 252 11.36 22.36 15.14
N CYS A 253 11.99 22.66 14.01
CA CYS A 253 12.81 21.71 13.25
C CYS A 253 13.99 22.39 12.56
N LEU A 254 15.20 21.87 12.78
CA LEU A 254 16.44 22.36 12.15
C LEU A 254 16.74 21.67 10.79
N ARG A 255 15.94 20.67 10.40
CA ARG A 255 16.18 19.90 9.17
C ARG A 255 15.62 20.62 7.96
N LYS A 256 16.35 20.51 6.84
CA LYS A 256 15.87 20.86 5.50
C LYS A 256 15.31 19.66 4.73
N VAL A 257 15.69 18.45 5.14
CA VAL A 257 15.30 17.17 4.51
C VAL A 257 14.96 16.17 5.61
N CYS A 258 13.84 15.48 5.43
CA CYS A 258 13.41 14.32 6.21
C CYS A 258 13.97 13.05 5.56
N ASP A 259 14.99 12.45 6.17
CA ASP A 259 15.80 11.34 5.65
C ASP A 259 15.53 9.99 6.33
N CYS A 260 14.40 9.89 7.02
CA CYS A 260 13.99 8.73 7.79
C CYS A 260 12.47 8.62 7.73
N TYR A 261 11.96 7.40 7.62
CA TYR A 261 10.53 7.13 7.58
C TYR A 261 9.75 7.81 8.71
N ILE A 262 10.24 7.69 9.94
CA ILE A 262 9.62 8.32 11.12
C ILE A 262 9.51 9.85 10.96
N ALA A 263 10.48 10.48 10.30
CA ALA A 263 10.46 11.92 10.08
C ALA A 263 9.47 12.31 8.97
N PHE A 264 9.56 11.70 7.79
CA PHE A 264 8.72 12.10 6.65
C PHE A 264 7.27 11.60 6.75
N SER A 265 6.99 10.54 7.52
CA SER A 265 5.62 10.05 7.78
C SER A 265 4.77 11.03 8.60
N ASN A 266 5.40 12.00 9.28
CA ASN A 266 4.71 13.09 9.97
C ASN A 266 4.24 14.22 9.02
N LEU A 267 4.57 14.19 7.72
CA LEU A 267 4.11 15.19 6.76
C LEU A 267 2.66 14.89 6.31
N CYS A 268 1.81 15.92 6.27
CA CYS A 268 0.35 15.79 6.11
C CYS A 268 -0.10 15.54 4.66
N ASP A 269 0.59 16.13 3.68
CA ASP A 269 0.17 16.12 2.27
C ASP A 269 1.15 15.34 1.37
N THR A 270 1.41 14.08 1.75
CA THR A 270 2.32 13.20 1.00
C THR A 270 1.59 12.00 0.40
N PRO A 271 2.06 11.45 -0.74
CA PRO A 271 1.58 10.16 -1.25
C PRO A 271 1.61 9.07 -0.19
N LEU A 272 2.69 9.01 0.60
CA LEU A 272 2.81 8.09 1.73
C LEU A 272 1.67 8.27 2.73
N ARG A 273 1.38 9.50 3.17
CA ARG A 273 0.34 9.74 4.18
C ARG A 273 -1.05 9.37 3.65
N ARG A 274 -1.32 9.63 2.36
CA ARG A 274 -2.56 9.21 1.70
C ARG A 274 -2.74 7.69 1.70
N MET A 275 -1.66 6.94 1.46
CA MET A 275 -1.71 5.48 1.39
C MET A 275 -1.67 4.79 2.75
N MET A 276 -0.88 5.30 3.70
CA MET A 276 -0.70 4.70 5.02
C MET A 276 -1.82 5.08 6.00
N GLY A 277 -2.46 6.23 5.82
CA GLY A 277 -3.47 6.76 6.73
C GLY A 277 -2.95 6.88 8.17
N ASP A 278 -3.79 6.52 9.14
CA ASP A 278 -3.40 6.45 10.56
C ASP A 278 -2.40 5.33 10.87
N GLY A 279 -2.23 4.41 9.93
CA GLY A 279 -1.24 3.35 9.92
C GLY A 279 0.22 3.80 9.76
N ALA A 280 0.43 5.07 9.38
CA ALA A 280 1.75 5.65 9.13
C ALA A 280 2.69 5.52 10.34
N LEU A 281 2.18 5.65 11.58
CA LEU A 281 3.01 5.49 12.78
C LEU A 281 3.65 4.10 12.85
N TRP A 282 2.85 3.07 12.56
CA TRP A 282 3.25 1.67 12.68
C TRP A 282 4.04 1.16 11.48
N ARG A 283 4.06 1.94 10.39
CA ARG A 283 4.35 1.47 9.03
C ARG A 283 3.50 0.25 8.66
N ILE A 284 2.24 0.23 9.10
CA ILE A 284 1.25 -0.79 8.72
C ILE A 284 0.08 -0.02 8.10
N PRO A 285 -0.19 -0.13 6.79
CA PRO A 285 -1.21 0.68 6.14
C PRO A 285 -2.60 0.49 6.74
N GLU A 286 -3.34 1.59 6.86
CA GLU A 286 -4.76 1.51 7.16
C GLU A 286 -5.51 0.96 5.94
N ARG A 287 -6.10 -0.22 6.09
CA ARG A 287 -6.79 -0.89 4.99
C ARG A 287 -8.16 -0.29 4.74
N LYS A 288 -8.45 0.05 3.49
CA LYS A 288 -9.78 0.53 3.08
C LYS A 288 -10.64 -0.66 2.66
N LYS A 289 -11.90 -0.67 3.12
CA LYS A 289 -12.86 -1.72 2.79
C LYS A 289 -13.37 -1.54 1.37
N VAL A 290 -13.45 -2.64 0.64
CA VAL A 290 -14.02 -2.72 -0.70
C VAL A 290 -14.86 -3.98 -0.84
N GLU A 291 -15.91 -3.92 -1.64
CA GLU A 291 -16.77 -5.06 -1.95
C GLU A 291 -16.41 -5.72 -3.28
N ALA A 292 -15.74 -4.99 -4.18
CA ALA A 292 -15.31 -5.50 -5.48
C ALA A 292 -14.10 -4.74 -6.03
N VAL A 293 -13.31 -5.44 -6.84
CA VAL A 293 -12.18 -4.84 -7.57
C VAL A 293 -12.35 -5.03 -9.07
N PHE A 294 -12.23 -3.94 -9.82
CA PHE A 294 -12.32 -3.90 -11.26
C PHE A 294 -10.94 -3.61 -11.85
N PHE A 295 -10.50 -4.47 -12.77
CA PHE A 295 -9.21 -4.33 -13.44
C PHE A 295 -9.40 -4.04 -14.92
N ASP A 296 -8.71 -3.03 -15.43
CA ASP A 296 -8.30 -3.07 -16.83
C ASP A 296 -7.33 -4.25 -17.08
N VAL A 297 -7.17 -4.67 -18.34
CA VAL A 297 -6.32 -5.80 -18.71
C VAL A 297 -4.94 -5.34 -19.17
N ASP A 298 -4.90 -4.52 -20.22
CA ASP A 298 -3.68 -4.29 -21.01
C ASP A 298 -2.79 -3.24 -20.37
N GLY A 299 -1.61 -3.67 -19.90
CA GLY A 299 -0.69 -2.80 -19.15
C GLY A 299 -1.16 -2.51 -17.73
N THR A 300 -2.25 -3.16 -17.27
CA THR A 300 -2.71 -3.14 -15.88
C THR A 300 -2.47 -4.49 -15.21
N LEU A 301 -2.99 -5.57 -15.80
CA LEU A 301 -2.73 -6.95 -15.36
C LEU A 301 -1.56 -7.58 -16.13
N THR A 302 -1.29 -7.10 -17.33
CA THR A 302 -0.24 -7.65 -18.20
C THR A 302 1.00 -6.76 -18.25
N ASP A 303 2.17 -7.38 -18.33
CA ASP A 303 3.44 -6.72 -18.65
C ASP A 303 3.46 -6.19 -20.10
N ALA A 304 4.57 -5.54 -20.48
CA ALA A 304 4.79 -5.03 -21.83
C ALA A 304 4.83 -6.12 -22.93
N GLN A 305 4.92 -7.40 -22.55
CA GLN A 305 4.82 -8.55 -23.47
C GLN A 305 3.42 -9.17 -23.48
N GLY A 306 2.45 -8.60 -22.76
CA GLY A 306 1.09 -9.10 -22.68
C GLY A 306 0.92 -10.32 -21.76
N ARG A 307 1.87 -10.59 -20.86
CA ARG A 307 1.83 -11.71 -19.90
C ARG A 307 1.50 -11.21 -18.50
N ILE A 308 0.80 -12.02 -17.72
CA ILE A 308 0.53 -11.73 -16.31
C ILE A 308 1.69 -12.31 -15.49
N PRO A 309 2.40 -11.51 -14.67
CA PRO A 309 3.45 -12.04 -13.79
C PRO A 309 2.92 -13.10 -12.82
N ASP A 310 3.70 -14.15 -12.54
CA ASP A 310 3.29 -15.26 -11.64
C ASP A 310 2.88 -14.77 -10.24
N ARG A 311 3.54 -13.71 -9.75
CA ARG A 311 3.19 -13.07 -8.49
C ARG A 311 1.79 -12.43 -8.55
N THR A 312 1.49 -11.73 -9.63
CA THR A 312 0.16 -11.16 -9.87
C THR A 312 -0.89 -12.24 -9.95
N VAL A 313 -0.61 -13.37 -10.61
CA VAL A 313 -1.53 -14.53 -10.61
C VAL A 313 -1.82 -15.01 -9.19
N SER A 314 -0.78 -15.23 -8.38
CA SER A 314 -0.92 -15.70 -7.00
C SER A 314 -1.74 -14.73 -6.12
N VAL A 315 -1.58 -13.42 -6.35
CA VAL A 315 -2.34 -12.39 -5.63
C VAL A 315 -3.79 -12.33 -6.12
N LEU A 316 -4.04 -12.43 -7.42
CA LEU A 316 -5.41 -12.52 -7.95
C LEU A 316 -6.15 -13.74 -7.38
N GLU A 317 -5.48 -14.89 -7.27
CA GLU A 317 -6.04 -16.08 -6.63
C GLU A 317 -6.33 -15.87 -5.14
N TYR A 318 -5.46 -15.13 -4.44
CA TYR A 318 -5.69 -14.74 -3.06
C TYR A 318 -6.92 -13.84 -2.91
N MET A 319 -7.07 -12.85 -3.79
CA MET A 319 -8.16 -11.88 -3.75
C MET A 319 -9.50 -12.51 -4.14
N ALA A 320 -9.53 -13.32 -5.21
CA ALA A 320 -10.73 -13.96 -5.73
C ALA A 320 -11.41 -14.93 -4.75
N LYS A 321 -10.66 -15.42 -3.74
CA LYS A 321 -11.20 -16.25 -2.66
C LYS A 321 -11.99 -15.47 -1.60
N ARG A 322 -11.89 -14.13 -1.61
CA ARG A 322 -12.40 -13.27 -0.54
C ARG A 322 -13.41 -12.23 -1.04
N LEU A 323 -13.21 -11.70 -2.25
CA LEU A 323 -14.16 -10.81 -2.89
C LEU A 323 -14.22 -11.01 -4.41
N PRO A 324 -15.31 -10.58 -5.07
CA PRO A 324 -15.44 -10.70 -6.51
C PRO A 324 -14.51 -9.75 -7.28
N LEU A 325 -13.81 -10.33 -8.26
CA LEU A 325 -12.99 -9.58 -9.22
C LEU A 325 -13.75 -9.43 -10.54
N TYR A 326 -13.66 -8.24 -11.14
CA TYR A 326 -14.27 -7.94 -12.43
C TYR A 326 -13.25 -7.37 -13.40
N LEU A 327 -13.49 -7.58 -14.70
CA LEU A 327 -12.73 -6.95 -15.76
C LEU A 327 -13.45 -5.67 -16.24
N SER A 328 -12.69 -4.69 -16.70
CA SER A 328 -13.21 -3.52 -17.41
C SER A 328 -12.29 -3.20 -18.58
N THR A 329 -12.61 -3.73 -19.75
CA THR A 329 -11.66 -3.79 -20.88
C THR A 329 -12.29 -3.42 -22.22
N ALA A 330 -11.46 -2.89 -23.12
CA ALA A 330 -11.80 -2.71 -24.53
C ALA A 330 -11.94 -4.04 -25.28
N LEU A 331 -11.42 -5.14 -24.72
CA LEU A 331 -11.44 -6.44 -25.36
C LEU A 331 -12.83 -7.06 -25.38
N PRO A 332 -13.23 -7.70 -26.50
CA PRO A 332 -14.31 -8.68 -26.48
C PRO A 332 -13.99 -9.84 -25.53
N VAL A 333 -15.02 -10.49 -24.99
CA VAL A 333 -14.90 -11.62 -24.04
C VAL A 333 -13.95 -12.71 -24.54
N SER A 334 -14.03 -13.09 -25.81
CA SER A 334 -13.17 -14.12 -26.40
C SER A 334 -11.69 -13.74 -26.40
N HIS A 335 -11.37 -12.47 -26.64
CA HIS A 335 -10.00 -11.96 -26.62
C HIS A 335 -9.48 -11.81 -25.19
N ALA A 336 -10.32 -11.33 -24.26
CA ALA A 336 -9.97 -11.28 -22.85
C ALA A 336 -9.66 -12.68 -22.30
N LYS A 337 -10.49 -13.69 -22.64
CA LYS A 337 -10.26 -15.10 -22.27
C LYS A 337 -8.96 -15.64 -22.84
N LYS A 338 -8.64 -15.33 -24.10
CA LYS A 338 -7.36 -15.74 -24.72
C LYS A 338 -6.16 -15.08 -24.04
N ARG A 339 -6.29 -13.80 -23.67
CA ARG A 339 -5.21 -13.01 -23.06
C ARG A 339 -4.93 -13.44 -21.61
N LEU A 340 -5.98 -13.64 -20.82
CA LEU A 340 -5.85 -14.00 -19.41
C LEU A 340 -5.67 -15.52 -19.18
N GLY A 341 -5.98 -16.35 -20.19
CA GLY A 341 -5.84 -17.80 -20.10
C GLY A 341 -6.61 -18.36 -18.90
N ASN A 342 -5.92 -19.13 -18.06
CA ASN A 342 -6.51 -19.75 -16.86
C ASN A 342 -6.96 -18.71 -15.81
N VAL A 343 -6.34 -17.53 -15.79
CA VAL A 343 -6.64 -16.46 -14.84
C VAL A 343 -8.01 -15.84 -15.11
N PHE A 344 -8.55 -15.97 -16.33
CA PHE A 344 -9.90 -15.50 -16.66
C PHE A 344 -10.98 -16.07 -15.71
N GLY A 345 -10.80 -17.31 -15.24
CA GLY A 345 -11.74 -17.98 -14.34
C GLY A 345 -11.80 -17.40 -12.92
N LEU A 346 -10.87 -16.51 -12.56
CA LEU A 346 -10.89 -15.80 -11.27
C LEU A 346 -11.86 -14.61 -11.26
N PHE A 347 -12.33 -14.18 -12.43
CA PHE A 347 -13.20 -13.02 -12.57
C PHE A 347 -14.67 -13.44 -12.66
N SER A 348 -15.53 -12.75 -11.92
CA SER A 348 -16.98 -12.99 -11.86
C SER A 348 -17.76 -12.34 -13.02
N GLY A 349 -17.04 -11.83 -14.02
CA GLY A 349 -17.59 -11.12 -15.17
C GLY A 349 -16.89 -9.79 -15.40
N GLY A 350 -17.62 -8.81 -15.91
CA GLY A 350 -17.07 -7.48 -16.15
C GLY A 350 -17.74 -6.71 -17.28
N VAL A 351 -17.10 -5.59 -17.59
CA VAL A 351 -17.40 -4.70 -18.71
C VAL A 351 -16.45 -5.05 -19.85
N PHE A 352 -17.01 -5.48 -20.97
CA PHE A 352 -16.25 -5.93 -22.15
C PHE A 352 -16.59 -5.09 -23.37
N ALA A 353 -15.70 -5.13 -24.36
CA ALA A 353 -15.87 -4.45 -25.63
C ALA A 353 -16.23 -2.96 -25.45
N ASP A 354 -15.52 -2.28 -24.55
CA ASP A 354 -15.79 -0.88 -24.18
C ASP A 354 -17.24 -0.64 -23.77
N GLY A 355 -17.78 -1.50 -22.90
CA GLY A 355 -19.14 -1.39 -22.39
C GLY A 355 -20.25 -1.82 -23.37
N GLY A 356 -19.90 -2.30 -24.56
CA GLY A 356 -20.87 -2.92 -25.47
C GLY A 356 -21.44 -4.24 -24.95
N LEU A 357 -20.73 -4.90 -24.03
CA LEU A 357 -21.20 -6.11 -23.34
C LEU A 357 -20.91 -6.03 -21.84
N LEU A 358 -21.91 -6.37 -21.03
CA LEU A 358 -21.77 -6.56 -19.59
C LEU A 358 -22.00 -8.04 -19.28
N CYS A 359 -21.09 -8.67 -18.54
CA CYS A 359 -21.21 -10.07 -18.14
C CYS A 359 -21.21 -10.17 -16.62
N TYR A 360 -22.15 -10.91 -16.04
CA TYR A 360 -22.24 -11.17 -14.60
C TYR A 360 -23.07 -12.43 -14.33
N GLY A 361 -22.56 -13.32 -13.48
CA GLY A 361 -23.16 -14.65 -13.30
C GLY A 361 -23.29 -15.36 -14.66
N GLU A 362 -24.49 -15.85 -14.97
CA GLU A 362 -24.81 -16.43 -16.28
C GLU A 362 -25.36 -15.41 -17.29
N THR A 363 -25.50 -14.15 -16.87
CA THR A 363 -26.12 -13.09 -17.68
C THR A 363 -25.08 -12.42 -18.58
N ILE A 364 -25.47 -12.19 -19.84
CA ILE A 364 -24.73 -11.33 -20.77
C ILE A 364 -25.70 -10.29 -21.32
N GLU A 365 -25.54 -9.05 -20.87
CA GLU A 365 -26.33 -7.89 -21.28
C GLU A 365 -25.60 -7.16 -22.42
N CYS A 366 -26.31 -6.93 -23.53
CA CYS A 366 -25.77 -6.28 -24.73
C CYS A 366 -26.23 -4.84 -24.78
N VAL A 367 -25.30 -3.90 -25.02
CA VAL A 367 -25.60 -2.50 -25.31
C VAL A 367 -25.40 -2.29 -26.81
N PRO A 368 -26.45 -2.51 -27.64
CA PRO A 368 -26.32 -2.38 -29.07
C PRO A 368 -26.19 -0.92 -29.47
N ILE A 369 -25.52 -0.68 -30.59
CA ILE A 369 -25.46 0.63 -31.23
C ILE A 369 -26.84 0.93 -31.80
N ALA A 370 -27.51 1.95 -31.26
CA ALA A 370 -28.88 2.31 -31.64
C ALA A 370 -29.00 2.66 -33.12
N ASN A 371 -28.01 3.38 -33.65
CA ASN A 371 -27.92 3.79 -35.05
C ASN A 371 -26.65 3.19 -35.68
N PRO A 372 -26.71 2.00 -36.31
CA PRO A 372 -25.53 1.41 -36.96
C PRO A 372 -24.94 2.34 -38.04
N VAL A 373 -23.61 2.45 -38.08
CA VAL A 373 -22.92 3.36 -39.02
C VAL A 373 -23.20 2.96 -40.47
N THR A 374 -23.94 3.78 -41.20
CA THR A 374 -24.40 3.53 -42.57
C THR A 374 -23.31 3.78 -43.62
N ALA A 375 -22.37 4.69 -43.34
CA ALA A 375 -21.31 5.09 -44.28
C ALA A 375 -20.35 3.94 -44.66
N GLY A 376 -20.29 2.86 -43.87
CA GLY A 376 -19.53 1.64 -44.22
C GLY A 376 -18.01 1.76 -44.11
N PHE A 377 -17.48 2.87 -43.60
CA PHE A 377 -16.04 3.18 -43.46
C PHE A 377 -15.21 2.88 -44.72
N PRO A 378 -15.41 3.62 -45.84
CA PRO A 378 -14.68 3.38 -47.08
C PRO A 378 -13.16 3.37 -46.88
N GLY A 379 -12.48 2.40 -47.51
CA GLY A 379 -11.01 2.25 -47.41
C GLY A 379 -10.51 1.68 -46.06
N CYS A 380 -11.40 1.37 -45.12
CA CYS A 380 -11.03 0.80 -43.83
C CYS A 380 -11.39 -0.70 -43.76
N ARG A 381 -10.63 -1.46 -42.96
CA ARG A 381 -11.01 -2.83 -42.61
C ARG A 381 -11.88 -2.79 -41.36
N VAL A 382 -13.15 -3.19 -41.49
CA VAL A 382 -14.13 -3.13 -40.40
C VAL A 382 -14.41 -4.52 -39.84
N THR A 383 -14.26 -4.67 -38.53
CA THR A 383 -14.76 -5.83 -37.77
C THR A 383 -16.01 -5.43 -37.02
N ARG A 384 -17.12 -6.15 -37.25
CA ARG A 384 -18.41 -5.92 -36.60
C ARG A 384 -18.63 -6.97 -35.53
N TYR A 385 -18.78 -6.55 -34.29
CA TYR A 385 -19.14 -7.44 -33.20
C TYR A 385 -20.66 -7.41 -33.02
N THR A 386 -21.27 -8.59 -33.12
CA THR A 386 -22.72 -8.75 -33.08
C THR A 386 -23.14 -9.74 -32.02
N ARG A 387 -24.33 -9.52 -31.46
CA ARG A 387 -25.03 -10.46 -30.58
C ARG A 387 -26.52 -10.37 -30.89
N GLU A 388 -27.16 -11.53 -31.08
CA GLU A 388 -28.59 -11.61 -31.42
C GLU A 388 -28.99 -10.71 -32.60
N GLY A 389 -28.13 -10.67 -33.63
CA GLY A 389 -28.34 -9.87 -34.84
C GLY A 389 -28.08 -8.36 -34.69
N LYS A 390 -27.79 -7.86 -33.49
CA LYS A 390 -27.50 -6.44 -33.24
C LYS A 390 -26.01 -6.19 -33.13
N VAL A 391 -25.52 -5.11 -33.74
CA VAL A 391 -24.12 -4.67 -33.63
C VAL A 391 -23.94 -3.91 -32.32
N PHE A 392 -22.92 -4.25 -31.53
CA PHE A 392 -22.61 -3.53 -30.29
C PHE A 392 -21.22 -2.87 -30.30
N LYS A 393 -20.34 -3.24 -31.24
CA LYS A 393 -19.02 -2.62 -31.41
C LYS A 393 -18.55 -2.71 -32.85
N TYR A 394 -17.96 -1.63 -33.34
CA TYR A 394 -17.10 -1.63 -34.52
C TYR A 394 -15.63 -1.48 -34.12
N ALA A 395 -14.76 -2.29 -34.71
CA ALA A 395 -13.32 -2.07 -34.72
C ALA A 395 -12.90 -1.77 -36.17
N VAL A 396 -12.55 -0.51 -36.43
CA VAL A 396 -12.27 0.04 -37.75
C VAL A 396 -10.77 0.29 -37.86
N LEU A 397 -10.09 -0.52 -38.66
CA LEU A 397 -8.67 -0.32 -38.95
C LEU A 397 -8.52 0.57 -40.18
N ALA A 398 -8.13 1.81 -39.96
CA ALA A 398 -7.86 2.79 -41.00
C ALA A 398 -6.51 2.51 -41.70
N PRO A 399 -6.33 2.99 -42.95
CA PRO A 399 -5.07 2.84 -43.67
C PRO A 399 -3.92 3.59 -42.98
N ASN A 400 -4.20 4.72 -42.33
CA ASN A 400 -3.23 5.51 -41.57
C ASN A 400 -3.92 6.24 -40.40
N THR A 401 -3.12 6.82 -39.50
CA THR A 401 -3.63 7.51 -38.30
C THR A 401 -4.46 8.74 -38.66
N ARG A 402 -4.12 9.46 -39.73
CA ARG A 402 -4.86 10.64 -40.18
C ARG A 402 -6.29 10.30 -40.58
N GLU A 403 -6.48 9.17 -41.26
CA GLU A 403 -7.80 8.65 -41.63
C GLU A 403 -8.61 8.20 -40.42
N ALA A 404 -7.98 7.58 -39.42
CA ALA A 404 -8.65 7.25 -38.15
C ALA A 404 -9.15 8.52 -37.42
N VAL A 405 -8.32 9.56 -37.36
CA VAL A 405 -8.67 10.86 -36.76
C VAL A 405 -9.79 11.56 -37.55
N ARG A 406 -9.79 11.46 -38.88
CA ARG A 406 -10.89 11.99 -39.72
C ARG A 406 -12.23 11.37 -39.32
N TRP A 407 -12.29 10.04 -39.21
CA TRP A 407 -13.52 9.36 -38.79
C TRP A 407 -13.96 9.73 -37.38
N LEU A 408 -13.01 10.02 -36.48
CA LEU A 408 -13.33 10.50 -35.14
C LEU A 408 -14.09 11.84 -35.19
N THR A 409 -13.78 12.72 -36.14
CA THR A 409 -14.46 14.01 -36.31
C THR A 409 -15.72 13.97 -37.17
N GLU A 410 -15.89 12.96 -38.03
CA GLU A 410 -17.06 12.83 -38.91
C GLU A 410 -18.23 12.09 -38.26
N LEU A 411 -17.94 11.26 -37.25
CA LEU A 411 -18.97 10.55 -36.50
C LEU A 411 -19.57 11.44 -35.40
N ASP A 412 -20.88 11.33 -35.23
CA ASP A 412 -21.63 12.08 -34.22
C ASP A 412 -21.26 11.63 -32.80
N GLU A 413 -20.56 12.49 -32.06
CA GLU A 413 -20.15 12.26 -30.67
C GLU A 413 -21.35 12.17 -29.70
N GLU A 414 -22.54 12.65 -30.08
CA GLU A 414 -23.76 12.44 -29.27
C GLU A 414 -24.32 11.02 -29.43
N ALA A 415 -24.11 10.42 -30.60
CA ALA A 415 -24.60 9.09 -30.92
C ALA A 415 -23.63 7.96 -30.52
N TYR A 416 -22.32 8.25 -30.45
CA TYR A 416 -21.30 7.22 -30.24
C TYR A 416 -20.24 7.62 -29.21
N GLN A 417 -19.68 6.62 -28.52
CA GLN A 417 -18.35 6.79 -27.93
C GLN A 417 -17.28 6.26 -28.89
N LEU A 418 -16.26 7.08 -29.09
CA LEU A 418 -15.20 6.88 -30.06
C LEU A 418 -13.86 6.79 -29.34
N TYR A 419 -13.09 5.74 -29.61
CA TYR A 419 -11.76 5.56 -29.05
C TYR A 419 -10.76 5.28 -30.16
N GLN A 420 -9.65 6.02 -30.16
CA GLN A 420 -8.63 5.91 -31.19
C GLN A 420 -7.29 5.49 -30.60
N GLU A 421 -6.72 4.43 -31.17
CA GLU A 421 -5.38 3.94 -30.84
C GLU A 421 -4.59 3.71 -32.14
N GLY A 422 -3.70 4.64 -32.46
CA GLY A 422 -2.97 4.64 -33.73
C GLY A 422 -3.93 4.64 -34.93
N ARG A 423 -3.97 3.54 -35.68
CA ARG A 423 -4.85 3.39 -36.86
C ARG A 423 -6.19 2.73 -36.54
N LEU A 424 -6.39 2.26 -35.31
CA LEU A 424 -7.60 1.59 -34.90
C LEU A 424 -8.58 2.61 -34.30
N LEU A 425 -9.78 2.68 -34.86
CA LEU A 425 -10.92 3.38 -34.28
C LEU A 425 -11.92 2.35 -33.75
N THR A 426 -12.30 2.49 -32.50
CA THR A 426 -13.40 1.75 -31.88
C THR A 426 -14.62 2.64 -31.80
N VAL A 427 -15.78 2.10 -32.19
CA VAL A 427 -17.08 2.78 -32.11
C VAL A 427 -18.04 1.90 -31.32
N VAL A 428 -18.61 2.47 -30.26
CA VAL A 428 -19.67 1.86 -29.44
C VAL A 428 -20.80 2.88 -29.24
N ASP A 429 -21.95 2.42 -28.75
CA ASP A 429 -23.11 3.30 -28.48
C ASP A 429 -22.75 4.40 -27.47
N SER A 430 -23.37 5.58 -27.54
CA SER A 430 -23.14 6.65 -26.56
C SER A 430 -23.45 6.22 -25.13
N LYS A 431 -24.35 5.24 -24.94
CA LYS A 431 -24.67 4.64 -23.62
C LYS A 431 -23.71 3.54 -23.18
N ALA A 432 -22.84 3.04 -24.06
CA ALA A 432 -21.79 2.10 -23.72
C ALA A 432 -20.60 2.81 -23.04
N GLY A 433 -19.42 2.20 -23.04
CA GLY A 433 -18.20 2.71 -22.42
C GLY A 433 -17.88 2.08 -21.07
N LYS A 434 -16.59 2.04 -20.70
CA LYS A 434 -16.13 1.47 -19.42
C LYS A 434 -16.83 2.10 -18.21
N LYS A 435 -17.01 3.43 -18.21
CA LYS A 435 -17.68 4.18 -17.13
C LYS A 435 -19.15 3.78 -16.98
N ASN A 436 -19.94 3.86 -18.05
CA ASN A 436 -21.37 3.54 -18.00
C ASN A 436 -21.60 2.06 -17.73
N GLY A 437 -20.73 1.20 -18.29
CA GLY A 437 -20.71 -0.22 -18.02
C GLY A 437 -20.45 -0.53 -16.54
N LEU A 438 -19.47 0.14 -15.91
CA LEU A 438 -19.19 -0.01 -14.49
C LEU A 438 -20.40 0.39 -13.64
N ILE A 439 -20.98 1.58 -13.90
CA ILE A 439 -22.15 2.08 -13.17
C ILE A 439 -23.32 1.10 -13.29
N THR A 440 -23.60 0.64 -14.52
CA THR A 440 -24.70 -0.29 -14.78
C THR A 440 -24.45 -1.63 -14.11
N LEU A 441 -23.23 -2.17 -14.22
CA LEU A 441 -22.87 -3.46 -13.63
C LEU A 441 -22.98 -3.43 -12.10
N CYS A 442 -22.43 -2.40 -11.45
CA CYS A 442 -22.56 -2.22 -10.01
C CYS A 442 -24.04 -2.12 -9.57
N ALA A 443 -24.87 -1.40 -10.32
CA ALA A 443 -26.30 -1.32 -10.05
C ALA A 443 -27.01 -2.68 -10.19
N ARG A 444 -26.63 -3.51 -11.18
CA ARG A 444 -27.16 -4.88 -11.34
C ARG A 444 -26.74 -5.81 -10.20
N LEU A 445 -25.53 -5.63 -9.70
CA LEU A 445 -24.95 -6.45 -8.63
C LEU A 445 -25.36 -5.99 -7.23
N GLY A 446 -25.96 -4.80 -7.09
CA GLY A 446 -26.27 -4.20 -5.78
C GLY A 446 -25.02 -3.69 -5.04
N ILE A 447 -23.93 -3.45 -5.75
CA ILE A 447 -22.65 -3.00 -5.17
C ILE A 447 -22.58 -1.47 -5.23
N SER A 448 -22.28 -0.85 -4.10
CA SER A 448 -22.08 0.60 -4.03
C SER A 448 -20.80 1.00 -4.75
N LEU A 449 -20.86 1.97 -5.67
CA LEU A 449 -19.65 2.52 -6.30
C LEU A 449 -18.64 3.05 -5.27
N ARG A 450 -19.09 3.49 -4.08
CA ARG A 450 -18.20 3.98 -3.00
C ARG A 450 -17.33 2.89 -2.39
N GLU A 451 -17.67 1.63 -2.58
CA GLU A 451 -16.97 0.46 -2.05
C GLU A 451 -16.27 -0.33 -3.16
N VAL A 452 -16.11 0.28 -4.33
CA VAL A 452 -15.40 -0.32 -5.48
C VAL A 452 -14.00 0.27 -5.61
N LEU A 453 -13.03 -0.59 -5.86
CA LEU A 453 -11.71 -0.23 -6.35
C LEU A 453 -11.61 -0.46 -7.86
N VAL A 454 -11.18 0.55 -8.60
CA VAL A 454 -10.86 0.43 -10.03
C VAL A 454 -9.36 0.62 -10.25
N VAL A 455 -8.77 -0.31 -11.00
CA VAL A 455 -7.34 -0.34 -11.33
C VAL A 455 -7.16 -0.16 -12.84
N GLY A 456 -6.30 0.77 -13.24
CA GLY A 456 -6.03 1.07 -14.65
C GLY A 456 -4.63 1.66 -14.86
N ASN A 457 -4.29 1.92 -16.12
CA ASN A 457 -2.94 2.38 -16.50
C ASN A 457 -2.93 3.58 -17.46
N THR A 458 -4.03 3.86 -18.17
CA THR A 458 -4.09 4.95 -19.16
C THR A 458 -5.15 6.00 -18.80
N MET A 459 -5.07 7.18 -19.43
CA MET A 459 -6.13 8.18 -19.25
C MET A 459 -7.50 7.75 -19.78
N HIS A 460 -7.55 6.70 -20.62
CA HIS A 460 -8.80 6.09 -21.06
C HIS A 460 -9.59 5.45 -19.90
N ASP A 461 -8.90 5.06 -18.82
CA ASP A 461 -9.53 4.45 -17.64
C ASP A 461 -10.06 5.50 -16.65
N TRP A 462 -9.58 6.75 -16.73
CA TRP A 462 -9.97 7.80 -15.79
C TRP A 462 -11.50 8.00 -15.66
N PRO A 463 -12.30 8.01 -16.75
CA PRO A 463 -13.74 8.14 -16.62
C PRO A 463 -14.40 7.08 -15.71
N MET A 464 -13.95 5.82 -15.75
CA MET A 464 -14.47 4.78 -14.85
C MET A 464 -13.86 4.88 -13.44
N MET A 465 -12.58 5.23 -13.34
CA MET A 465 -11.90 5.39 -12.04
C MET A 465 -12.46 6.58 -11.24
N SER A 466 -12.90 7.64 -11.92
CA SER A 466 -13.42 8.87 -11.30
C SER A 466 -14.79 8.71 -10.61
N VAL A 467 -15.53 7.64 -10.92
CA VAL A 467 -16.83 7.36 -10.30
C VAL A 467 -16.77 6.31 -9.19
N ALA A 468 -15.65 5.59 -9.08
CA ALA A 468 -15.43 4.61 -8.02
C ALA A 468 -14.98 5.29 -6.72
N GLY A 469 -15.27 4.66 -5.59
CA GLY A 469 -14.84 5.13 -4.27
C GLY A 469 -13.33 5.14 -4.13
N TYR A 470 -12.66 4.19 -4.80
CA TYR A 470 -11.21 4.11 -4.83
C TYR A 470 -10.69 3.93 -6.26
N SER A 471 -9.66 4.71 -6.60
CA SER A 471 -8.96 4.67 -7.89
C SER A 471 -7.49 4.35 -7.68
N CYS A 472 -6.97 3.40 -8.45
CA CYS A 472 -5.59 2.96 -8.39
C CYS A 472 -4.96 2.93 -9.78
N ALA A 473 -3.90 3.72 -9.97
CA ALA A 473 -3.05 3.61 -11.15
C ALA A 473 -1.92 2.61 -10.87
N VAL A 474 -1.56 1.78 -11.86
CA VAL A 474 -0.34 0.97 -11.75
C VAL A 474 0.93 1.83 -11.77
N MET A 475 2.05 1.29 -11.32
CA MET A 475 3.27 2.09 -11.09
C MET A 475 3.83 2.72 -12.38
N ASP A 476 3.69 2.03 -13.51
CA ASP A 476 4.10 2.41 -14.85
C ASP A 476 2.99 3.11 -15.67
N ALA A 477 1.84 3.38 -15.04
CA ALA A 477 0.75 4.12 -15.65
C ALA A 477 1.15 5.53 -16.11
N GLU A 478 0.38 6.09 -17.03
CA GLU A 478 0.53 7.46 -17.50
C GLU A 478 0.64 8.44 -16.31
N GLU A 479 1.58 9.38 -16.41
CA GLU A 479 1.87 10.32 -15.31
C GLU A 479 0.63 11.10 -14.87
N LYS A 480 -0.21 11.50 -15.83
CA LYS A 480 -1.46 12.22 -15.55
C LYS A 480 -2.44 11.35 -14.74
N LEU A 481 -2.56 10.06 -15.07
CA LEU A 481 -3.42 9.14 -14.33
C LEU A 481 -2.92 8.93 -12.89
N ARG A 482 -1.61 8.72 -12.71
CA ARG A 482 -0.99 8.56 -11.38
C ARG A 482 -1.21 9.77 -10.48
N LYS A 483 -1.21 10.99 -11.04
CA LYS A 483 -1.48 12.23 -10.30
C LYS A 483 -2.94 12.36 -9.86
N LEU A 484 -3.87 11.87 -10.69
CA LEU A 484 -5.32 11.94 -10.43
C LEU A 484 -5.81 10.82 -9.52
N SER A 485 -5.13 9.67 -9.51
CA SER A 485 -5.54 8.49 -8.76
C SER A 485 -5.31 8.64 -7.26
N GLY A 486 -6.19 8.02 -6.46
CA GLY A 486 -6.04 7.97 -5.00
C GLY A 486 -4.83 7.14 -4.57
N TYR A 487 -4.55 6.07 -5.32
CA TYR A 487 -3.46 5.13 -5.09
C TYR A 487 -2.59 4.95 -6.33
N VAL A 488 -1.31 4.66 -6.11
CA VAL A 488 -0.38 4.24 -7.16
C VAL A 488 0.27 2.95 -6.68
N LEU A 489 -0.25 1.82 -7.15
CA LEU A 489 0.09 0.48 -6.69
C LEU A 489 0.01 -0.52 -7.85
N ASN A 490 0.92 -1.48 -7.88
CA ASN A 490 0.73 -2.65 -8.73
C ASN A 490 -0.34 -3.58 -8.12
N PRO A 491 -1.01 -4.41 -8.94
CA PRO A 491 -2.03 -5.35 -8.44
C PRO A 491 -1.55 -6.20 -7.26
N ASP A 492 -0.28 -6.59 -7.26
CA ASP A 492 0.37 -7.41 -6.24
C ASP A 492 0.34 -6.81 -4.83
N SER A 493 0.17 -5.49 -4.72
CA SER A 493 0.18 -4.76 -3.45
C SER A 493 -1.22 -4.40 -2.97
N ILE A 494 -2.27 -4.66 -3.75
CA ILE A 494 -3.65 -4.32 -3.36
C ILE A 494 -4.04 -4.91 -1.99
N PRO A 495 -3.78 -6.20 -1.68
CA PRO A 495 -4.14 -6.77 -0.37
C PRO A 495 -3.46 -6.12 0.84
N VAL A 496 -2.37 -5.36 0.61
CA VAL A 496 -1.67 -4.63 1.67
C VAL A 496 -2.47 -3.39 2.11
N PHE A 497 -3.11 -2.71 1.17
CA PHE A 497 -3.75 -1.39 1.37
C PHE A 497 -5.29 -1.45 1.39
N PHE A 498 -5.87 -2.58 0.97
CA PHE A 498 -7.30 -2.80 0.96
C PHE A 498 -7.66 -4.03 1.79
N ASP A 499 -8.81 -3.98 2.43
CA ASP A 499 -9.38 -5.11 3.16
C ASP A 499 -10.03 -6.01 2.12
N ILE A 500 -9.29 -7.05 1.72
CA ILE A 500 -9.65 -7.98 0.65
C ILE A 500 -10.25 -9.24 1.20
#